data_AF-A0A3B9NPH9-F1
#
_entry.id   AF-A0A3B9NPH9-F1
#
_cell.length_a   1.000
_cell.length_b   1.000
_cell.length_c   1.000
_cell.angle_alpha   90.00
_cell.angle_beta   90.00
_cell.angle_gamma   90.00
#
_symmetry.space_group_name_H-M   'P 1'
#
loop_
_entity.id
_entity.type
_entity.pdbx_description
1 polymer ?
#
loop_
_entity_poly.entity_id
_entity_poly.type
_entity_poly.pdbx_seq_one_letter_code
_entity_poly.pdbx_strand_id
1 'polypeptide(L)'
;GRSPDSRAQSAALERGIDISMLAARKVLPNDFLVFDYILVMDHDNLDDLVSVRPNGATAVVDLLLNFTVEHYGHVVPDPYYGRVDGFSRVLDLIEKGSRSFLKAVQARSGEI
;
A
#
# COMPACT_ATOMS: atom_id res chain seq x y z
N GLY A 1 8.48 -4.22 -14.84
CA GLY A 1 9.42 -5.11 -14.13
C GLY A 1 8.86 -6.51 -14.09
N ARG A 2 9.09 -7.26 -13.01
CA ARG A 2 8.52 -8.61 -12.80
C ARG A 2 7.02 -8.53 -12.52
N SER A 3 6.26 -9.55 -12.91
CA SER A 3 4.86 -9.72 -12.52
C SER A 3 4.72 -9.99 -11.01
N PRO A 4 3.53 -9.78 -10.41
CA PRO A 4 3.28 -10.15 -9.02
C PRO A 4 3.56 -11.63 -8.77
N ASP A 5 3.90 -12.00 -7.53
CA ASP A 5 4.07 -13.40 -7.15
C ASP A 5 2.79 -14.20 -7.44
N SER A 6 2.95 -15.41 -7.96
CA SER A 6 1.81 -16.25 -8.38
C SER A 6 0.85 -16.55 -7.23
N ARG A 7 1.32 -16.65 -5.99
CA ARG A 7 0.46 -16.85 -4.81
C ARG A 7 -0.37 -15.60 -4.50
N ALA A 8 0.21 -14.41 -4.67
CA ALA A 8 -0.54 -13.16 -4.57
C ALA A 8 -1.61 -13.07 -5.66
N GLN A 9 -1.28 -13.47 -6.90
CA GLN A 9 -2.24 -13.53 -7.99
C GLN A 9 -3.40 -14.48 -7.67
N SER A 10 -3.10 -15.71 -7.21
CA SER A 10 -4.13 -16.68 -6.82
C SER A 10 -5.03 -16.15 -5.69
N ALA A 11 -4.45 -15.63 -4.62
CA ALA A 11 -5.22 -15.12 -3.47
C ALA A 11 -6.06 -13.87 -3.80
N ALA A 12 -5.60 -13.03 -4.74
CA ALA A 12 -6.38 -11.90 -5.24
C ALA A 12 -7.51 -12.35 -6.18
N LEU A 13 -7.23 -13.35 -7.03
CA LEU A 13 -8.21 -13.91 -7.96
C LEU A 13 -9.35 -14.63 -7.23
N GLU A 14 -9.08 -15.28 -6.09
CA GLU A 14 -10.11 -15.84 -5.18
C GLU A 14 -11.10 -14.76 -4.68
N ARG A 15 -10.68 -13.49 -4.68
CA ARG A 15 -11.52 -12.32 -4.34
C ARG A 15 -12.09 -11.61 -5.57
N GLY A 16 -11.93 -12.18 -6.77
CA GLY A 16 -12.38 -11.59 -8.03
C GLY A 16 -11.51 -10.44 -8.56
N ILE A 17 -10.26 -10.31 -8.07
CA ILE A 17 -9.33 -9.25 -8.47
C ILE A 17 -8.20 -9.85 -9.29
N ASP A 18 -8.15 -9.56 -10.58
CA ASP A 18 -7.04 -9.97 -11.45
C ASP A 18 -5.91 -8.93 -11.41
N ILE A 19 -4.77 -9.32 -10.81
CA ILE A 19 -3.55 -8.51 -10.74
C ILE A 19 -2.45 -9.02 -11.68
N SER A 20 -2.70 -10.04 -12.51
CA SER A 20 -1.68 -10.71 -13.34
C SER A 20 -0.99 -9.79 -14.34
N MET A 21 -1.69 -8.75 -14.79
CA MET A 21 -1.21 -7.76 -15.75
C MET A 21 -0.37 -6.64 -15.12
N LEU A 22 -0.28 -6.58 -13.79
CA LEU A 22 0.54 -5.58 -13.11
C LEU A 22 2.03 -5.91 -13.28
N ALA A 23 2.87 -4.89 -13.19
CA ALA A 23 4.31 -5.07 -13.27
C ALA A 23 5.01 -4.17 -12.24
N ALA A 24 5.92 -4.76 -11.47
CA ALA A 24 6.70 -4.02 -10.50
C ALA A 24 7.53 -2.91 -11.18
N ARG A 25 7.56 -1.74 -10.55
CA ARG A 25 8.45 -0.62 -10.89
C ARG A 25 9.06 -0.05 -9.62
N LYS A 26 10.22 0.58 -9.74
CA LYS A 26 10.80 1.35 -8.63
C LYS A 26 10.04 2.68 -8.47
N VAL A 27 10.03 3.18 -7.24
CA VAL A 27 9.62 4.56 -6.95
C VAL A 27 10.70 5.50 -7.51
N LEU A 28 10.26 6.58 -8.13
CA LEU A 28 11.08 7.62 -8.73
C LEU A 28 10.88 8.94 -7.97
N PRO A 29 11.86 9.86 -7.96
CA PRO A 29 11.71 11.16 -7.32
C PRO A 29 10.47 11.94 -7.81
N ASN A 30 10.11 11.79 -9.08
CA ASN A 30 8.93 12.43 -9.67
C ASN A 30 7.61 11.90 -9.09
N ASP A 31 7.57 10.69 -8.52
CA ASP A 31 6.36 10.16 -7.89
C ASP A 31 5.93 11.04 -6.70
N PHE A 32 6.88 11.61 -5.97
CA PHE A 32 6.62 12.50 -4.83
C PHE A 32 6.01 13.87 -5.21
N LEU A 33 5.96 14.17 -6.51
CA LEU A 33 5.35 15.39 -7.06
C LEU A 33 4.04 15.11 -7.79
N VAL A 34 3.89 13.90 -8.35
CA VAL A 34 2.72 13.50 -9.14
C VAL A 34 1.60 12.94 -8.28
N PHE A 35 1.94 12.26 -7.17
CA PHE A 35 0.95 11.67 -6.27
C PHE A 35 0.72 12.54 -5.03
N ASP A 36 -0.54 12.66 -4.61
CA ASP A 36 -0.89 13.31 -3.34
C ASP A 36 -0.52 12.43 -2.13
N TYR A 37 -0.63 11.10 -2.30
CA TYR A 37 -0.35 10.11 -1.27
C TYR A 37 0.51 8.97 -1.84
N ILE A 38 1.56 8.60 -1.11
CA ILE A 38 2.35 7.39 -1.33
C ILE A 38 2.20 6.52 -0.08
N LEU A 39 1.40 5.46 -0.19
CA LEU A 39 1.10 4.57 0.92
C LEU A 39 2.01 3.35 0.89
N VAL A 40 2.71 3.11 2.00
CA VAL A 40 3.66 1.99 2.14
C VAL A 40 3.14 0.92 3.10
N MET A 41 3.68 -0.30 2.96
CA MET A 41 3.16 -1.47 3.66
C MET A 41 3.80 -1.65 5.05
N ASP A 42 5.08 -1.28 5.18
CA ASP A 42 5.86 -1.45 6.41
C ASP A 42 6.78 -0.25 6.69
N HIS A 43 7.47 -0.31 7.83
CA HIS A 43 8.39 0.73 8.27
C HIS A 43 9.66 0.80 7.41
N ASP A 44 10.16 -0.33 6.92
CA ASP A 44 11.36 -0.35 6.08
C ASP A 44 11.10 0.42 4.77
N ASN A 45 9.94 0.21 4.15
CA ASN A 45 9.51 0.97 2.98
C ASN A 45 9.32 2.46 3.30
N LEU A 46 8.81 2.79 4.49
CA LEU A 46 8.63 4.18 4.92
C LEU A 46 9.99 4.87 5.07
N ASP A 47 10.92 4.25 5.78
CA ASP A 47 12.26 4.77 6.03
C ASP A 47 13.04 4.91 4.71
N ASP A 48 12.95 3.92 3.82
CA ASP A 48 13.53 3.96 2.48
C ASP A 48 13.01 5.17 1.69
N LEU A 49 11.68 5.37 1.64
CA LEU A 49 11.09 6.47 0.89
C LEU A 49 11.35 7.84 1.51
N VAL A 50 11.38 7.94 2.84
CA VAL A 50 11.73 9.17 3.55
C VAL A 50 13.18 9.54 3.26
N SER A 51 14.09 8.56 3.22
CA SER A 51 15.52 8.81 2.96
C SER A 51 15.80 9.35 1.55
N VAL A 52 14.95 9.03 0.57
CA VAL A 52 15.09 9.46 -0.83
C VAL A 52 14.11 10.56 -1.24
N ARG A 53 13.35 11.10 -0.29
CA ARG A 53 12.35 12.14 -0.56
C ARG A 53 13.03 13.42 -1.09
N PRO A 54 12.70 13.89 -2.30
CA PRO A 54 13.31 15.09 -2.86
C PRO A 54 12.80 16.37 -2.17
N ASN A 55 13.62 17.42 -2.19
CA ASN A 55 13.19 18.75 -1.76
C ASN A 55 11.99 19.21 -2.59
N GLY A 56 10.99 19.81 -1.92
CA GLY A 56 9.75 20.26 -2.56
C GLY A 56 8.73 19.16 -2.85
N ALA A 57 8.99 17.92 -2.42
CA ALA A 57 8.01 16.83 -2.46
C ALA A 57 6.71 17.19 -1.73
N THR A 58 5.59 17.15 -2.45
CA THR A 58 4.25 17.47 -1.93
C THR A 58 3.49 16.24 -1.44
N ALA A 59 3.86 15.05 -1.91
CA ALA A 59 3.23 13.80 -1.49
C ALA A 59 3.30 13.58 0.02
N VAL A 60 2.18 13.13 0.60
CA VAL A 60 2.13 12.55 1.94
C VAL A 60 2.60 11.10 1.84
N VAL A 61 3.65 10.75 2.59
CA VAL A 61 4.17 9.37 2.66
C VAL A 61 3.81 8.80 4.03
N ASP A 62 3.03 7.73 4.07
CA ASP A 62 2.53 7.15 5.32
C ASP A 62 2.22 5.65 5.18
N LEU A 63 2.06 4.95 6.30
CA LEU A 63 1.64 3.56 6.34
C LEU A 63 0.17 3.43 5.92
N LEU A 64 -0.13 2.42 5.10
CA LEU A 64 -1.52 2.13 4.71
C LEU A 64 -2.44 1.94 5.92
N LEU A 65 -1.96 1.27 6.97
CA LEU A 65 -2.77 0.94 8.14
C LEU A 65 -2.96 2.12 9.12
N ASN A 66 -2.22 3.23 8.95
CA ASN A 66 -2.45 4.45 9.74
C ASN A 66 -3.81 5.10 9.44
N PHE A 67 -4.46 4.72 8.34
CA PHE A 67 -5.83 5.14 8.04
C PHE A 67 -6.89 4.28 8.75
N THR A 68 -6.49 3.21 9.45
CA THR A 68 -7.39 2.37 10.23
C THR A 68 -7.22 2.68 11.72
N VAL A 69 -8.33 2.84 12.44
CA VAL A 69 -8.27 3.08 13.89
C VAL A 69 -7.71 1.85 14.62
N GLU A 70 -8.11 0.65 14.19
CA GLU A 70 -7.79 -0.61 14.87
C GLU A 70 -6.35 -1.10 14.64
N HIS A 71 -5.68 -0.65 13.56
CA HIS A 71 -4.29 -1.00 13.25
C HIS A 71 -3.39 0.23 13.10
N TYR A 72 -3.73 1.34 13.75
CA TYR A 72 -2.91 2.55 13.71
C TYR A 72 -1.50 2.24 14.25
N GLY A 73 -0.46 2.59 13.49
CA GLY A 73 0.93 2.30 13.80
C GLY A 73 1.36 0.85 13.53
N HIS A 74 0.50 0.00 12.97
CA HIS A 74 0.86 -1.35 12.55
C HIS A 74 1.28 -1.39 11.08
N VAL A 75 1.92 -2.48 10.69
CA VAL A 75 2.37 -2.75 9.32
C VAL A 75 1.56 -3.89 8.69
N VAL A 76 1.50 -3.90 7.36
CA VAL A 76 1.12 -5.08 6.59
C VAL A 76 2.35 -6.00 6.55
N PRO A 77 2.28 -7.21 7.15
CA PRO A 77 3.44 -8.08 7.22
C PRO A 77 3.80 -8.64 5.85
N ASP A 78 5.07 -8.94 5.63
CA ASP A 78 5.52 -9.64 4.43
C ASP A 78 4.91 -11.08 4.39
N PRO A 79 4.20 -11.46 3.30
CA PRO A 79 3.53 -12.76 3.21
C PRO A 79 4.47 -13.94 2.92
N TYR A 80 5.71 -13.70 2.51
CA TYR A 80 6.64 -14.72 2.03
C TYR A 80 7.23 -15.57 3.15
N TYR A 81 7.21 -15.08 4.39
CA TYR A 81 7.75 -15.77 5.57
C TYR A 81 6.66 -16.44 6.44
N GLY A 82 5.40 -16.42 6.00
CA GLY A 82 4.24 -16.91 6.74
C GLY A 82 3.80 -18.35 6.40
N ARG A 83 2.82 -18.86 7.17
CA ARG A 83 2.07 -20.09 6.85
C ARG A 83 1.26 -19.93 5.55
N VAL A 84 0.66 -21.03 5.09
CA VAL A 84 -0.10 -21.16 3.82
C VAL A 84 -1.10 -20.00 3.56
N ASP A 85 -1.65 -19.38 4.60
CA ASP A 85 -2.63 -18.29 4.49
C ASP A 85 -2.05 -16.86 4.51
N GLY A 86 -0.72 -16.70 4.37
CA GLY A 86 -0.03 -15.42 4.48
C GLY A 86 -0.55 -14.34 3.52
N PHE A 87 -0.75 -14.70 2.25
CA PHE A 87 -1.26 -13.78 1.23
C PHE A 87 -2.72 -13.37 1.49
N SER A 88 -3.56 -14.30 1.97
CA SER A 88 -4.94 -13.98 2.31
C SER A 88 -5.01 -12.98 3.46
N ARG A 89 -4.24 -13.20 4.54
CA ARG A 89 -4.19 -12.24 5.66
C ARG A 89 -3.69 -10.86 5.24
N VAL A 90 -2.67 -10.80 4.37
CA VAL A 90 -2.15 -9.54 3.84
C VAL A 90 -3.22 -8.80 3.04
N LEU A 91 -3.94 -9.51 2.17
CA LEU A 91 -5.03 -8.92 1.39
C LEU A 91 -6.17 -8.40 2.28
N ASP A 92 -6.50 -9.06 3.40
CA ASP A 92 -7.51 -8.57 4.34
C ASP A 92 -7.09 -7.23 4.97
N LEU A 93 -5.81 -7.10 5.37
CA LEU A 93 -5.27 -5.85 5.89
C LEU A 93 -5.24 -4.75 4.84
N ILE A 94 -4.82 -5.08 3.61
CA ILE A 94 -4.81 -4.13 2.49
C ILE A 94 -6.21 -3.64 2.17
N GLU A 95 -7.21 -4.52 2.14
CA GLU A 95 -8.59 -4.16 1.86
C GLU A 95 -9.16 -3.24 2.94
N LYS A 96 -8.95 -3.57 4.22
CA LYS A 96 -9.35 -2.72 5.36
C LYS A 96 -8.68 -1.35 5.32
N GLY A 97 -7.38 -1.31 5.08
CA GLY A 97 -6.61 -0.09 4.92
C GLY A 97 -7.13 0.76 3.77
N SER A 98 -7.32 0.15 2.59
CA SER A 98 -7.81 0.84 1.39
C SER A 98 -9.21 1.41 1.58
N ARG A 99 -10.13 0.68 2.22
CA ARG A 99 -11.49 1.17 2.52
C ARG A 99 -11.47 2.34 3.49
N SER A 100 -10.63 2.28 4.53
CA SER A 100 -10.52 3.36 5.51
C SER A 100 -9.84 4.61 4.92
N PHE A 101 -8.79 4.41 4.11
CA PHE A 101 -8.15 5.46 3.33
C PHE A 101 -9.13 6.16 2.39
N LEU A 102 -9.92 5.40 1.62
CA LEU A 102 -10.91 5.97 0.71
C LEU A 102 -11.91 6.87 1.45
N LYS A 103 -12.42 6.42 2.60
CA LYS A 103 -13.31 7.24 3.44
C LYS A 103 -12.63 8.52 3.92
N ALA A 104 -11.37 8.42 4.35
CA ALA A 104 -10.60 9.57 4.83
C ALA A 104 -10.37 10.61 3.73
N VAL A 105 -10.06 10.18 2.51
CA VAL A 105 -9.89 11.08 1.36
C VAL A 105 -11.23 11.69 0.95
N GLN A 106 -12.30 10.90 0.87
CA GLN A 106 -13.64 11.40 0.52
C GLN A 106 -14.15 12.45 1.51
N ALA A 107 -13.92 12.24 2.81
CA ALA A 107 -14.30 13.22 3.84
C ALA A 107 -13.57 14.56 3.64
N ARG A 108 -12.29 14.53 3.25
CA ARG A 108 -11.51 15.75 2.97
C ARG A 108 -11.88 16.42 1.65
N SER A 109 -12.28 15.65 0.63
CA SER A 109 -12.72 16.19 -0.66
C SER A 109 -14.14 16.75 -0.65
N GLY A 110 -14.97 16.35 0.33
CA GLY A 110 -16.35 16.84 0.50
C GLY A 110 -16.49 18.11 1.34
N GLU A 111 -15.40 18.70 1.82
CA GLU A 111 -15.37 19.97 2.57
C GLU A 111 -15.26 21.21 1.66
N ILE A 112 -15.72 21.12 0.40
CA ILE A 112 -15.79 22.25 -0.56
C ILE A 112 -17.25 22.61 -0.85
#